data_AF-A0A920KEU4-F1
#
_entry.id   AF-A0A920KEU4-F1
#
_cell.length_a   1.000
_cell.length_b   1.000
_cell.length_c   1.000
_cell.angle_alpha   90.00
_cell.angle_beta   90.00
_cell.angle_gamma   90.00
#
_symmetry.space_group_name_H-M   'P 1'
#
loop_
_entity.id
_entity.type
_entity.pdbx_description
1 polymer ?
#
loop_
_entity_poly.entity_id
_entity_poly.type
_entity_poly.pdbx_seq_one_letter_code
_entity_poly.pdbx_strand_id
1 'polypeptide(L)'
;MGKKCLKTLLEYRFFNWVVSQLENNENESDVLKRVLKMDAVELILTAGNDDLNTYMQVNEPVTGVVTERPIFTNVNNGYGIFASKYSTKLSTFLSDGTMLELCAGQLTSGFKFCCDSANLVPQNSATQAVAISLLTGGVEVGCD
;
A
#
# COMPACT_ATOMS: atom_id res chain seq x y z
N MET A 1 4.73 13.05 23.18
CA MET A 1 3.37 12.53 22.91
C MET A 1 3.25 12.30 21.41
N GLY A 2 3.32 11.04 20.95
CA GLY A 2 3.33 10.73 19.50
C GLY A 2 1.92 10.77 18.91
N LYS A 3 1.73 11.45 17.78
CA LYS A 3 0.47 11.37 17.01
C LYS A 3 0.39 10.00 16.34
N LYS A 4 -0.70 9.26 16.56
CA LYS A 4 -0.95 7.99 15.87
C LYS A 4 -1.36 8.30 14.43
N CYS A 5 -0.56 7.86 13.46
CA CYS A 5 -0.94 7.91 12.05
C CYS A 5 -1.74 6.64 11.71
N LEU A 6 -3.02 6.79 11.40
CA LEU A 6 -3.87 5.72 10.89
C LEU A 6 -4.32 6.13 9.49
N LYS A 7 -3.97 5.33 8.49
CA LYS A 7 -4.49 5.49 7.12
C LYS A 7 -5.20 4.20 6.75
N THR A 8 -6.52 4.28 6.57
CA THR A 8 -7.34 3.16 6.11
C THR A 8 -7.59 3.32 4.63
N LEU A 9 -7.16 2.33 3.84
CA LEU A 9 -7.59 2.19 2.46
C LEU A 9 -8.79 1.25 2.45
N LEU A 10 -9.90 1.66 1.84
CA LEU A 10 -11.08 0.80 1.69
C LEU A 10 -10.73 -0.36 0.75
N GLU A 11 -11.05 -1.58 1.15
CA GLU A 11 -10.65 -2.83 0.48
C GLU A 11 -10.97 -2.83 -1.03
N TYR A 12 -12.19 -2.44 -1.41
CA TYR A 12 -12.61 -2.41 -2.82
C TYR A 12 -11.77 -1.45 -3.69
N ARG A 13 -11.22 -0.36 -3.13
CA ARG A 13 -10.41 0.60 -3.90
C ARG A 13 -9.07 -0.01 -4.29
N PHE A 14 -8.50 -0.84 -3.43
CA PHE A 14 -7.25 -1.51 -3.69
C PHE A 14 -7.38 -2.49 -4.86
N PHE A 15 -8.37 -3.39 -4.83
CA PHE A 15 -8.54 -4.38 -5.90
C PHE A 15 -8.90 -3.74 -7.24
N ASN A 16 -9.77 -2.72 -7.27
CA ASN A 16 -10.04 -1.97 -8.50
C ASN A 16 -8.79 -1.28 -9.05
N TRP A 17 -7.95 -0.74 -8.16
CA TRP A 17 -6.67 -0.18 -8.59
C TRP A 17 -5.76 -1.26 -9.17
N VAL A 18 -5.64 -2.43 -8.53
CA VAL A 18 -4.88 -3.57 -9.07
C VAL A 18 -5.37 -3.93 -10.47
N VAL A 19 -6.68 -4.14 -10.65
CA VAL A 19 -7.28 -4.43 -11.97
C VAL A 19 -6.91 -3.36 -12.99
N SER A 20 -7.04 -2.08 -12.63
CA SER A 20 -6.68 -0.98 -13.54
C SER A 20 -5.20 -0.99 -13.97
N GLN A 21 -4.29 -1.49 -13.14
CA GLN A 21 -2.89 -1.60 -13.51
C GLN A 21 -2.64 -2.80 -14.44
N LEU A 22 -3.37 -3.90 -14.22
CA LEU A 22 -3.18 -5.14 -14.97
C LEU A 22 -3.88 -5.13 -16.33
N GLU A 23 -5.06 -4.52 -16.45
CA GLU A 23 -5.76 -4.38 -17.73
C GLU A 23 -4.98 -3.48 -18.71
N ASN A 24 -4.21 -2.52 -18.20
CA ASN A 24 -3.37 -1.64 -19.01
C ASN A 24 -2.00 -2.24 -19.34
N ASN A 25 -1.73 -3.49 -18.97
CA ASN A 25 -0.47 -4.16 -19.25
C ASN A 25 -0.50 -4.81 -20.64
N GLU A 26 0.29 -4.29 -21.58
CA GLU A 26 0.38 -4.83 -22.95
C GLU A 26 0.85 -6.28 -23.00
N ASN A 27 1.59 -6.74 -21.99
CA ASN A 27 2.12 -8.11 -21.91
C ASN A 27 1.22 -9.04 -21.09
N GLU A 28 -0.02 -8.65 -20.77
CA GLU A 28 -0.90 -9.43 -19.90
C GLU A 28 -1.21 -10.83 -20.45
N SER A 29 -1.29 -10.96 -21.78
CA SER A 29 -1.48 -12.24 -22.47
C SER A 29 -0.37 -13.25 -22.14
N ASP A 30 0.84 -12.76 -21.95
CA ASP A 30 2.06 -13.56 -21.82
C ASP A 30 2.36 -13.92 -20.37
N VAL A 31 1.64 -13.32 -19.41
CA VAL A 31 1.78 -13.64 -17.98
C VAL A 31 1.29 -15.06 -17.73
N LEU A 32 2.17 -15.93 -17.23
CA LEU A 32 1.80 -17.31 -16.86
C LEU A 32 1.25 -17.39 -15.45
N LYS A 33 1.89 -16.70 -14.50
CA LYS A 33 1.52 -16.70 -13.08
C LYS A 33 2.04 -15.47 -12.33
N ARG A 34 1.40 -15.10 -11.22
CA ARG A 34 1.85 -14.04 -10.30
C ARG A 34 2.02 -14.59 -8.88
N VAL A 35 3.26 -14.61 -8.41
CA VAL A 35 3.60 -15.04 -7.05
C VAL A 35 3.83 -13.82 -6.18
N LEU A 36 3.09 -13.73 -5.07
CA LEU A 36 3.29 -12.70 -4.05
C LEU A 36 4.25 -13.24 -2.99
N LYS A 37 5.33 -12.49 -2.73
CA LYS A 37 6.35 -12.86 -1.74
C LYS A 37 6.01 -12.32 -0.35
N MET A 38 6.68 -12.86 0.66
CA MET A 38 6.55 -12.40 2.05
C MET A 38 7.03 -10.96 2.31
N ASP A 39 7.69 -10.34 1.33
CA ASP A 39 8.16 -8.96 1.32
C ASP A 39 7.48 -8.11 0.23
N ALA A 40 6.34 -8.54 -0.29
CA ALA A 40 5.62 -7.89 -1.39
C ALA A 40 5.13 -6.45 -1.08
N VAL A 41 5.12 -6.05 0.20
CA VAL A 41 4.68 -4.71 0.62
C VAL A 41 5.83 -3.97 1.30
N GLU A 42 6.26 -2.85 0.74
CA GLU A 42 7.21 -1.93 1.38
C GLU A 42 6.46 -0.72 1.94
N LEU A 43 6.58 -0.48 3.25
CA LEU A 43 6.09 0.71 3.92
C LEU A 43 7.27 1.62 4.25
N ILE A 44 7.27 2.83 3.68
CA ILE A 44 8.26 3.85 3.98
C ILE A 44 7.63 4.86 4.94
N LEU A 45 8.15 4.92 6.16
CA LEU A 45 7.72 5.87 7.18
C LEU A 45 8.75 6.99 7.31
N THR A 46 8.30 8.22 7.11
CA THR A 46 9.10 9.43 7.29
C THR A 46 8.49 10.29 8.39
N ALA A 47 9.30 10.72 9.34
CA ALA A 47 8.91 11.61 10.44
C ALA A 47 9.82 12.84 10.48
N GLY A 48 9.26 13.99 10.82
CA GLY A 48 9.96 15.25 11.02
C GLY A 48 9.85 15.75 12.45
N ASN A 49 10.77 16.63 12.87
CA ASN A 49 10.66 17.33 14.15
C ASN A 49 9.62 18.46 14.11
N ASP A 50 9.37 19.08 15.26
CA ASP A 50 8.34 20.12 15.41
C ASP A 50 8.62 21.37 14.58
N ASP A 51 9.90 21.73 14.35
CA ASP A 51 10.28 22.84 13.47
C ASP A 51 9.84 22.59 12.02
N LEU A 52 10.08 21.38 11.50
CA LEU A 52 9.63 21.00 10.15
C LEU A 52 8.10 21.01 10.06
N ASN A 53 7.42 20.51 11.08
CA ASN A 53 5.95 20.53 11.15
C ASN A 53 5.40 21.96 11.18
N THR A 54 6.01 22.87 11.95
CA THR A 54 5.63 24.28 12.02
C THR A 54 5.86 24.97 10.67
N TYR A 55 7.02 24.75 10.06
CA TYR A 55 7.32 25.27 8.73
C TYR A 55 6.31 24.77 7.69
N MET A 56 5.94 23.49 7.71
CA MET A 56 4.94 22.94 6.80
C MET A 56 3.58 23.63 6.97
N GLN A 57 3.08 23.78 8.21
CA GLN A 57 1.77 24.40 8.48
C GLN A 57 1.72 25.88 8.03
N VAL A 58 2.76 26.66 8.32
CA VAL A 58 2.85 28.04 7.84
C VAL A 58 2.90 28.08 6.31
N ASN A 59 3.48 27.05 5.71
CA ASN A 59 3.60 26.90 4.26
C ASN A 59 2.47 26.12 3.58
N GLU A 60 1.37 25.80 4.26
CA GLU A 60 0.18 25.22 3.63
C GLU A 60 -0.57 26.25 2.78
N PRO A 61 -1.03 25.88 1.55
CA PRO A 61 -1.78 26.79 0.70
C PRO A 61 -3.03 27.32 1.40
N VAL A 62 -3.19 28.65 1.44
CA VAL A 62 -4.42 29.29 1.93
C VAL A 62 -5.39 29.45 0.78
N THR A 63 -6.65 29.04 0.99
CA THR A 63 -7.73 29.12 -0.01
C THR A 63 -8.43 30.48 -0.06
N GLY A 64 -7.82 31.53 0.54
CA GLY A 64 -8.38 32.90 0.62
C GLY A 64 -7.49 33.96 -0.02
N VAL A 65 -8.06 35.16 -0.23
CA VAL A 65 -7.34 36.35 -0.71
C VAL A 65 -6.46 36.88 0.43
N VAL A 66 -5.29 36.29 0.63
CA VAL A 66 -4.30 36.71 1.64
C VAL A 66 -3.23 37.57 0.98
N THR A 67 -2.96 38.74 1.56
CA THR A 67 -2.03 39.74 1.03
C THR A 67 -0.58 39.59 1.52
N GLU A 68 -0.29 38.77 2.54
CA GLU A 68 1.09 38.47 2.97
C GLU A 68 1.17 37.18 3.82
N ARG A 69 2.21 36.36 3.58
CA ARG A 69 2.43 35.09 4.30
C ARG A 69 3.50 35.27 5.38
N PRO A 70 3.27 34.82 6.63
CA PRO A 70 4.33 34.83 7.64
C PRO A 70 5.49 33.90 7.24
N ILE A 71 6.72 34.37 7.43
CA ILE A 71 7.93 33.57 7.21
C ILE A 71 8.33 32.95 8.54
N PHE A 72 8.48 31.63 8.59
CA PHE A 72 9.07 30.93 9.72
C PHE A 72 10.57 30.70 9.50
N THR A 73 11.40 31.13 10.46
CA THR A 73 12.83 30.82 10.53
C THR A 73 13.20 30.52 12.00
N ASN A 74 14.02 29.49 12.21
CA ASN A 74 14.66 29.20 13.51
C ASN A 74 16.19 29.39 13.44
N VAL A 75 16.67 30.10 12.42
CA VAL A 75 18.09 30.40 12.19
C VAL A 75 18.35 31.86 12.60
N ASN A 76 19.22 32.06 13.61
CA ASN A 76 19.61 33.40 14.03
C ASN A 76 20.40 34.11 12.94
N ASN A 77 20.02 35.36 12.62
CA ASN A 77 20.63 36.18 11.57
C ASN A 77 20.65 35.52 10.18
N GLY A 78 19.68 34.63 9.89
CA GLY A 78 19.58 33.94 8.60
C GLY A 78 18.15 33.68 8.15
N TYR A 79 18.01 33.16 6.93
CA TYR A 79 16.76 32.73 6.36
C TYR A 79 16.73 31.21 6.18
N GLY A 80 15.55 30.62 6.31
CA GLY A 80 15.33 29.19 6.15
C GLY A 80 15.05 28.49 7.47
N ILE A 81 15.14 27.16 7.46
CA ILE A 81 14.88 26.33 8.63
C ILE A 81 16.04 25.37 8.88
N PHE A 82 16.34 25.16 10.15
CA PHE A 82 17.16 24.06 10.62
C PHE A 82 16.23 23.03 11.27
N ALA A 83 16.11 21.86 10.66
CA ALA A 83 15.15 20.84 11.09
C ALA A 83 15.74 19.44 10.90
N SER A 84 15.11 18.44 11.53
CA SER A 84 15.51 17.04 11.38
C SER A 84 14.39 16.18 10.81
N LYS A 85 14.80 15.15 10.07
CA LYS A 85 13.91 14.16 9.48
C LYS A 85 14.51 12.77 9.67
N TYR A 86 13.69 11.81 10.04
CA TYR A 86 14.05 10.40 10.07
C TYR A 86 13.20 9.62 9.08
N SER A 87 13.78 8.61 8.43
CA SER A 87 13.05 7.73 7.53
C SER A 87 13.45 6.29 7.78
N THR A 88 12.46 5.42 7.85
CA THR A 88 12.64 3.98 8.03
C THR A 88 11.74 3.22 7.06
N LYS A 89 12.09 1.97 6.82
CA LYS A 89 11.40 1.07 5.91
C LYS A 89 10.98 -0.18 6.65
N LEU A 90 9.78 -0.67 6.35
CA LEU A 90 9.26 -1.94 6.83
C LEU A 90 8.77 -2.73 5.61
N SER A 91 9.41 -3.86 5.34
CA SER A 91 8.90 -4.84 4.39
C SER A 91 7.98 -5.81 5.11
N THR A 92 6.82 -6.07 4.52
CA THR A 92 5.77 -6.94 5.08
C THR A 92 5.02 -7.66 3.96
N PHE A 93 4.07 -8.50 4.36
CA PHE A 93 3.24 -9.31 3.49
C PHE A 93 1.77 -8.89 3.58
N LEU A 94 1.00 -9.27 2.57
CA LEU A 94 -0.44 -9.10 2.56
C LEU A 94 -1.09 -10.11 3.51
N SER A 95 -2.23 -9.74 4.12
CA SER A 95 -2.98 -10.69 4.94
C SER A 95 -3.53 -11.84 4.09
N ASP A 96 -3.76 -13.00 4.71
CA ASP A 96 -4.32 -14.18 4.04
C ASP A 96 -5.62 -13.88 3.30
N GLY A 97 -6.50 -13.06 3.89
CA GLY A 97 -7.74 -12.63 3.25
C GLY A 97 -7.52 -11.77 2.00
N THR A 98 -6.53 -10.86 2.03
CA THR A 98 -6.18 -10.05 0.85
C THR A 98 -5.58 -10.91 -0.25
N MET A 99 -4.72 -11.88 0.11
CA MET A 99 -4.12 -12.78 -0.86
C MET A 99 -5.17 -13.72 -1.49
N LEU A 100 -6.13 -14.20 -0.70
CA LEU A 100 -7.26 -14.99 -1.20
C LEU A 100 -8.12 -14.18 -2.19
N GLU A 101 -8.46 -12.93 -1.86
CA GLU A 101 -9.23 -12.07 -2.75
C GLU A 101 -8.46 -11.76 -4.05
N LEU A 102 -7.13 -11.53 -3.98
CA LEU A 102 -6.30 -11.36 -5.19
C LEU A 102 -6.35 -12.59 -6.10
N CYS A 103 -6.24 -13.78 -5.51
CA CYS A 103 -6.20 -15.00 -6.27
C CYS A 103 -7.56 -15.45 -6.82
N ALA A 104 -8.62 -15.33 -6.02
CA ALA A 104 -9.89 -15.96 -6.35
C ALA A 104 -11.12 -15.11 -6.04
N GLY A 105 -10.91 -13.82 -5.77
CA GLY A 105 -11.96 -12.81 -5.68
C GLY A 105 -12.53 -12.45 -7.05
N GLN A 106 -13.74 -11.89 -7.04
CA GLN A 106 -14.53 -11.65 -8.27
C GLN A 106 -13.82 -10.71 -9.26
N LEU A 107 -13.05 -9.74 -8.76
CA LEU A 107 -12.38 -8.74 -9.59
C LEU A 107 -11.05 -9.23 -10.17
N THR A 108 -10.33 -10.07 -9.43
CA THR A 108 -8.91 -10.35 -9.70
C THR A 108 -8.61 -11.79 -10.10
N SER A 109 -9.59 -12.69 -10.02
CA SER A 109 -9.44 -14.12 -10.33
C SER A 109 -8.97 -14.42 -11.76
N GLY A 110 -9.20 -13.51 -12.71
CA GLY A 110 -8.72 -13.61 -14.09
C GLY A 110 -7.22 -13.32 -14.27
N PHE A 111 -6.55 -12.76 -13.26
CA PHE A 111 -5.16 -12.27 -13.37
C PHE A 111 -4.11 -13.24 -12.81
N LYS A 112 -4.40 -14.55 -12.81
CA LYS A 112 -3.39 -15.62 -12.62
C LYS A 112 -2.50 -15.45 -11.37
N PHE A 113 -3.04 -14.86 -10.30
CA PHE A 113 -2.38 -14.85 -9.00
C PHE A 113 -2.37 -16.26 -8.44
N CYS A 114 -1.22 -16.69 -7.92
CA CYS A 114 -1.09 -18.05 -7.43
C CYS A 114 -1.81 -18.22 -6.08
N CYS A 115 -2.42 -19.40 -5.89
CA CYS A 115 -3.12 -19.82 -4.68
C CYS A 115 -2.46 -21.08 -4.11
N ASP A 116 -1.32 -21.00 -3.42
CA ASP A 116 -0.89 -22.13 -2.60
C ASP A 116 -1.09 -21.86 -1.12
N SER A 117 -1.61 -22.88 -0.45
CA SER A 117 -1.70 -22.98 1.00
C SER A 117 -0.37 -22.83 1.74
N ALA A 118 0.77 -22.89 1.04
CA ALA A 118 2.11 -22.62 1.58
C ALA A 118 2.41 -21.12 1.73
N ASN A 119 1.80 -20.25 0.92
CA ASN A 119 1.95 -18.79 1.00
C ASN A 119 0.77 -18.10 1.72
N LEU A 120 -0.32 -18.83 1.97
CA LEU A 120 -1.57 -18.30 2.50
C LEU A 120 -1.86 -18.66 3.97
N VAL A 121 -1.10 -19.55 4.62
CA VAL A 121 -1.40 -19.96 6.01
C VAL A 121 -0.15 -20.50 6.74
N PRO A 122 0.05 -20.19 8.03
CA PRO A 122 0.74 -21.08 8.97
C PRO A 122 -0.03 -22.41 9.14
N GLN A 123 0.09 -23.32 8.17
CA GLN A 123 -0.14 -24.78 8.24
C GLN A 123 -1.39 -25.39 8.95
N ASN A 124 -2.46 -24.67 9.34
CA ASN A 124 -3.58 -25.31 10.07
C ASN A 124 -5.02 -25.01 9.63
N SER A 125 -5.29 -24.40 8.47
CA SER A 125 -6.68 -24.12 8.03
C SER A 125 -6.95 -24.13 6.51
N ALA A 126 -6.03 -24.71 5.72
CA ALA A 126 -5.97 -24.56 4.26
C ALA A 126 -7.06 -25.23 3.39
N THR A 127 -8.04 -25.96 3.94
CA THR A 127 -8.89 -26.85 3.12
C THR A 127 -10.26 -26.29 2.72
N GLN A 128 -10.72 -25.17 3.27
CA GLN A 128 -12.11 -24.70 3.05
C GLN A 128 -12.25 -23.44 2.19
N ALA A 129 -11.31 -22.50 2.27
CA ALA A 129 -11.41 -21.22 1.55
C ALA A 129 -11.13 -21.35 0.04
N VAL A 130 -10.14 -22.18 -0.34
CA VAL A 130 -9.78 -22.44 -1.75
C VAL A 130 -10.92 -23.17 -2.49
N ALA A 131 -11.58 -24.12 -1.81
CA ALA A 131 -12.69 -24.89 -2.38
C ALA A 131 -13.94 -24.04 -2.69
N ILE A 132 -14.20 -22.98 -1.91
CA ILE A 132 -15.35 -22.08 -2.14
C ILE A 132 -15.04 -21.11 -3.29
N SER A 133 -13.81 -20.63 -3.41
CA SER A 133 -13.42 -19.69 -4.46
C SER A 133 -13.37 -20.32 -5.86
N LEU A 134 -13.08 -21.61 -5.97
CA LEU A 134 -13.18 -22.39 -7.22
C LEU A 134 -14.62 -22.49 -7.78
N LEU A 135 -15.65 -22.19 -6.98
CA LEU A 135 -17.04 -22.11 -7.45
C LEU A 135 -17.35 -20.82 -8.22
N THR A 136 -16.43 -19.84 -8.24
CA THR A 136 -16.66 -18.50 -8.82
C THR A 136 -15.89 -18.22 -10.12
N GLY A 137 -15.23 -19.23 -10.70
CA GLY A 137 -14.61 -19.14 -12.02
C GLY A 137 -13.14 -18.71 -12.05
N GLY A 138 -12.43 -18.78 -10.92
CA GLY A 138 -10.98 -18.57 -10.88
C GLY A 138 -10.20 -19.67 -11.60
N VAL A 139 -9.09 -19.29 -12.24
CA VAL A 139 -8.14 -20.24 -12.83
C VAL A 139 -7.23 -20.74 -11.71
N GLU A 140 -7.16 -22.06 -11.52
CA GLU A 140 -6.22 -22.65 -10.57
C GLU A 140 -4.79 -22.51 -11.12
N VAL A 141 -3.97 -21.68 -10.45
CA VAL A 141 -2.57 -21.43 -10.80
C VAL A 141 -1.69 -21.80 -9.62
N GLY A 142 -0.88 -22.86 -9.76
CA GLY A 142 0.09 -23.29 -8.75
C GLY A 142 1.21 -22.25 -8.55
N CYS A 143 1.77 -22.17 -7.34
CA CYS A 143 2.91 -21.29 -7.04
C CYS A 143 4.26 -21.90 -7.45
N ASP A 144 4.36 -23.22 -7.55
CA ASP A 144 5.61 -23.97 -7.88
C ASP A 144 6.05 -23.80 -9.35
#